data_AF-A0A7V2AVT5-F1
#
_entry.id   AF-A0A7V2AVT5-F1
#
_cell.length_a   1.000
_cell.length_b   1.000
_cell.length_c   1.000
_cell.angle_alpha   90.00
_cell.angle_beta   90.00
_cell.angle_gamma   90.00
#
_symmetry.space_group_name_H-M   'P 1'
#
loop_
_entity.id
_entity.type
_entity.pdbx_description
1 polymer ?
#
loop_
_entity_poly.entity_id
_entity_poly.type
_entity_poly.pdbx_seq_one_letter_code
_entity_poly.pdbx_strand_id
1 'polypeptide(L)'
;MKSGPGIRIAVICALLALACDASAQYPFGKNKIQYTPKDWKIIETEHFEIFYYPDEIAVAEFIAGRSEGIYSEYARFFGLEFDRKIPVVLYGTHHDFKETNIIPYMISESTGGFTEFIKGRVALPFTGSYGRLLDVYRHEITHVFMLEKIRLVMNEHRRYTYNHPPLWFTEGLAEYLGRRRRDSESHMFVRDAVISGKLYSLKEIWRIEGTYMMYKIGESVLHYIATRYGEEAVRVILENWWRSDKFDLILRRSLGLDVEELDKDWQSHLRRRYYPAILNRRRSAEIGEMVSARKISFEVQPVCYAADDGGERVVGIGFGLGSVDIVEFERRRDRAERYLPEEELWRRETLVEGERSTAFESIPLMRSRMSMKGDTLLFV
;
A
#
# COMPACT_ATOMS: atom_id res chain seq x y z
N MET A 1 33.65 -17.54 -52.27
CA MET A 1 34.25 -17.61 -50.93
C MET A 1 33.35 -18.43 -50.02
N LYS A 2 33.80 -19.61 -49.58
CA LYS A 2 33.06 -20.48 -48.66
C LYS A 2 33.18 -19.88 -47.26
N SER A 3 32.08 -19.33 -46.72
CA SER A 3 32.00 -18.88 -45.33
C SER A 3 32.19 -20.08 -44.41
N GLY A 4 33.29 -20.13 -43.66
CA GLY A 4 33.61 -21.23 -42.76
C GLY A 4 32.61 -21.36 -41.60
N PRO A 5 32.46 -22.56 -41.01
CA PRO A 5 31.49 -22.83 -39.94
C PRO A 5 31.67 -21.94 -38.70
N GLY A 6 32.88 -21.39 -38.48
CA GLY A 6 33.15 -20.46 -37.38
C GLY A 6 32.41 -19.12 -37.47
N ILE A 7 32.12 -18.62 -38.69
CA ILE A 7 31.38 -17.36 -38.86
C ILE A 7 29.90 -17.55 -38.52
N ARG A 8 29.32 -18.73 -38.82
CA ARG A 8 27.94 -19.05 -38.46
C ARG A 8 27.75 -19.22 -36.94
N ILE A 9 28.73 -19.80 -36.26
CA ILE A 9 28.70 -19.95 -34.79
C ILE A 9 28.87 -18.58 -34.11
N ALA A 10 29.75 -17.71 -34.62
CA ALA A 10 29.92 -16.37 -34.07
C ALA A 10 28.66 -15.48 -34.22
N VAL A 11 27.93 -15.60 -35.33
CA VAL A 11 26.67 -14.86 -35.55
C VAL A 11 25.53 -15.40 -34.67
N ILE A 12 25.46 -16.72 -34.43
CA ILE A 12 24.47 -17.32 -33.54
C ILE A 12 24.73 -16.95 -32.06
N CYS A 13 26.00 -16.92 -31.63
CA CYS A 13 26.36 -16.45 -30.29
C CYS A 13 26.13 -14.95 -30.09
N ALA A 14 26.33 -14.13 -31.14
CA ALA A 14 26.03 -12.70 -31.09
C ALA A 14 24.52 -12.41 -31.05
N LEU A 15 23.69 -13.25 -31.66
CA LEU A 15 22.21 -13.17 -31.55
C LEU A 15 21.69 -13.66 -30.20
N LEU A 16 22.35 -14.62 -29.56
CA LEU A 16 22.03 -15.07 -28.20
C LEU A 16 22.50 -14.08 -27.11
N ALA A 17 23.56 -13.31 -27.36
CA ALA A 17 24.01 -12.25 -26.47
C ALA A 17 23.16 -10.95 -26.57
N LEU A 18 22.28 -10.86 -27.56
CA LEU A 18 21.25 -9.83 -27.69
C LEU A 18 19.92 -10.21 -27.03
N ALA A 19 19.83 -11.37 -26.39
CA ALA A 19 18.81 -11.65 -25.38
C ALA A 19 19.16 -10.86 -24.11
N CYS A 20 19.16 -9.54 -24.22
CA CYS A 20 18.97 -8.67 -23.09
C CYS A 20 17.66 -9.11 -22.44
N ASP A 21 17.66 -9.33 -21.13
CA ASP A 21 16.43 -9.52 -20.36
C ASP A 21 15.51 -8.35 -20.69
N ALA A 22 14.59 -8.57 -21.64
CA ALA A 22 13.47 -7.69 -21.86
C ALA A 22 12.66 -7.77 -20.56
N SER A 23 12.93 -6.84 -19.66
CA SER A 23 12.13 -6.58 -18.46
C SER A 23 10.81 -5.95 -18.89
N ALA A 24 10.11 -6.63 -19.79
CA ALA A 24 8.76 -6.34 -20.25
C ALA A 24 7.81 -7.35 -19.61
N GLN A 25 7.92 -7.52 -18.29
CA GLN A 25 6.80 -8.05 -17.50
C GLN A 25 5.83 -6.91 -17.17
N TYR A 26 5.44 -6.15 -18.18
CA TYR A 26 4.13 -5.50 -18.15
C TYR A 26 3.10 -6.62 -18.38
N PRO A 27 1.94 -6.62 -17.71
CA PRO A 27 0.87 -7.56 -18.04
C PRO A 27 0.55 -7.43 -19.54
N PHE A 28 0.96 -8.41 -20.34
CA PHE A 28 0.77 -8.40 -21.79
C PHE A 28 -0.73 -8.36 -22.09
N GLY A 29 -1.17 -7.38 -22.89
CA GLY A 29 -2.56 -7.26 -23.35
C GLY A 29 -3.48 -6.28 -22.61
N LYS A 30 -3.01 -5.52 -21.62
CA LYS A 30 -3.78 -4.41 -21.01
C LYS A 30 -3.23 -3.05 -21.47
N ASN A 31 -4.07 -2.22 -22.08
CA ASN A 31 -3.75 -0.85 -22.48
C ASN A 31 -4.46 0.15 -21.56
N LYS A 32 -3.81 1.29 -21.29
CA LYS A 32 -4.43 2.42 -20.59
C LYS A 32 -5.27 3.21 -21.60
N ILE A 33 -6.57 2.99 -21.61
CA ILE A 33 -7.52 3.61 -22.55
C ILE A 33 -8.28 4.69 -21.79
N GLN A 34 -8.49 5.84 -22.41
CA GLN A 34 -9.38 6.88 -21.90
C GLN A 34 -10.73 6.72 -22.57
N TYR A 35 -11.76 6.41 -21.80
CA TYR A 35 -13.10 6.14 -22.33
C TYR A 35 -13.88 7.43 -22.54
N THR A 36 -13.71 8.41 -21.64
CA THR A 36 -14.52 9.64 -21.66
C THR A 36 -13.65 10.89 -21.49
N PRO A 37 -13.70 11.87 -22.42
CA PRO A 37 -13.03 13.15 -22.23
C PRO A 37 -13.63 13.92 -21.04
N LYS A 38 -12.79 14.59 -20.26
CA LYS A 38 -13.20 15.36 -19.06
C LYS A 38 -13.01 16.86 -19.28
N ASP A 39 -14.01 17.67 -18.93
CA ASP A 39 -13.92 19.14 -18.93
C ASP A 39 -13.27 19.62 -17.62
N TRP A 40 -11.94 19.70 -17.60
CA TRP A 40 -11.20 20.09 -16.40
C TRP A 40 -11.42 21.56 -16.04
N LYS A 41 -11.75 21.80 -14.77
CA LYS A 41 -11.83 23.09 -14.07
C LYS A 41 -10.81 23.13 -12.94
N ILE A 42 -10.54 24.33 -12.42
CA ILE A 42 -9.55 24.55 -11.37
C ILE A 42 -10.20 25.35 -10.23
N ILE A 43 -10.00 24.91 -8.99
CA ILE A 43 -10.15 25.74 -7.79
C ILE A 43 -8.74 26.11 -7.34
N GLU A 44 -8.46 27.41 -7.24
CA GLU A 44 -7.20 27.90 -6.70
C GLU A 44 -7.35 28.31 -5.24
N THR A 45 -6.37 27.93 -4.43
CA THR A 45 -6.15 28.46 -3.09
C THR A 45 -4.81 29.20 -3.05
N GLU A 46 -4.34 29.59 -1.86
CA GLU A 46 -3.04 30.24 -1.71
C GLU A 46 -1.90 29.31 -2.15
N HIS A 47 -1.95 28.05 -1.71
CA HIS A 47 -0.89 27.07 -1.94
C HIS A 47 -1.26 25.91 -2.87
N PHE A 48 -2.48 25.85 -3.42
CA PHE A 48 -2.92 24.71 -4.24
C PHE A 48 -3.66 25.12 -5.51
N GLU A 49 -3.54 24.26 -6.53
CA GLU A 49 -4.36 24.24 -7.74
C GLU A 49 -5.09 22.90 -7.79
N ILE A 50 -6.41 22.91 -7.58
CA ILE A 50 -7.22 21.69 -7.51
C ILE A 50 -7.98 21.52 -8.82
N PHE A 51 -7.53 20.59 -9.65
CA PHE A 51 -8.15 20.20 -10.91
C PHE A 51 -9.28 19.21 -10.66
N TYR A 52 -10.46 19.47 -11.22
CA TYR A 52 -11.67 18.66 -11.09
C TYR A 52 -12.51 18.77 -12.37
N TYR A 53 -13.58 18.00 -12.50
CA TYR A 53 -14.60 18.21 -13.55
C TYR A 53 -15.94 18.55 -12.89
N PRO A 54 -16.87 19.28 -13.57
CA PRO A 54 -18.03 19.93 -12.95
C PRO A 54 -18.85 19.05 -12.01
N ASP A 55 -19.03 17.77 -12.34
CA ASP A 55 -19.79 16.82 -11.53
C ASP A 55 -19.18 16.60 -10.13
N GLU A 56 -17.89 16.88 -9.96
CA GLU A 56 -17.13 16.67 -8.71
C GLU A 56 -16.85 17.95 -7.93
N ILE A 57 -17.54 19.06 -8.25
CA ILE A 57 -17.31 20.36 -7.60
C ILE A 57 -17.41 20.27 -6.07
N ALA A 58 -18.39 19.54 -5.53
CA ALA A 58 -18.57 19.39 -4.10
C ALA A 58 -17.39 18.69 -3.42
N VAL A 59 -16.75 17.74 -4.11
CA VAL A 59 -15.57 17.03 -3.61
C VAL A 59 -14.33 17.92 -3.69
N ALA A 60 -14.20 18.69 -4.79
CA ALA A 60 -13.12 19.64 -4.98
C ALA A 60 -13.15 20.77 -3.93
N GLU A 61 -14.32 21.36 -3.66
CA GLU A 61 -14.53 22.38 -2.62
C GLU A 61 -14.23 21.83 -1.22
N PHE A 62 -14.60 20.57 -0.95
CA PHE A 62 -14.28 19.93 0.32
C PHE A 62 -12.76 19.86 0.58
N ILE A 63 -11.98 19.52 -0.45
CA ILE A 63 -10.52 19.46 -0.36
C ILE A 63 -9.96 20.87 -0.24
N ALA A 64 -10.35 21.79 -1.14
CA ALA A 64 -9.92 23.19 -1.12
C ALA A 64 -10.10 23.84 0.25
N GLY A 65 -11.26 23.65 0.89
CA GLY A 65 -11.56 24.20 2.21
C GLY A 65 -10.72 23.62 3.37
N ARG A 66 -9.95 22.56 3.14
CA ARG A 66 -9.05 21.93 4.13
C ARG A 66 -7.58 22.09 3.79
N SER A 67 -7.26 22.33 2.52
CA SER A 67 -5.89 22.35 2.00
C SER A 67 -4.98 23.33 2.73
N GLU A 68 -5.42 24.56 2.98
CA GLU A 68 -4.59 25.60 3.61
C GLU A 68 -4.26 25.29 5.08
N GLY A 69 -5.20 24.68 5.81
CA GLY A 69 -4.95 24.23 7.17
C GLY A 69 -3.94 23.09 7.23
N ILE A 70 -4.02 22.15 6.27
CA ILE A 70 -3.08 21.03 6.14
C ILE A 70 -1.69 21.53 5.74
N TYR A 71 -1.63 22.45 4.77
CA TYR A 71 -0.38 23.08 4.36
C TYR A 71 0.29 23.79 5.54
N SER A 72 -0.45 24.61 6.28
CA SER A 72 0.08 25.31 7.46
C SER A 72 0.61 24.33 8.52
N GLU A 73 -0.08 23.21 8.73
CA GLU A 73 0.35 22.14 9.62
C GLU A 73 1.68 21.52 9.16
N TYR A 74 1.79 21.17 7.88
CA TYR A 74 2.94 20.47 7.33
C TYR A 74 4.13 21.42 7.12
N ALA A 75 3.91 22.65 6.70
CA ALA A 75 4.93 23.70 6.59
C ALA A 75 5.67 23.88 7.92
N ARG A 76 4.93 23.90 9.05
CA ARG A 76 5.54 23.94 10.39
C ARG A 76 6.30 22.66 10.72
N PHE A 77 5.73 21.49 10.44
CA PHE A 77 6.38 20.21 10.73
C PHE A 77 7.71 20.04 9.95
N PHE A 78 7.70 20.30 8.64
CA PHE A 78 8.87 20.16 7.79
C PHE A 78 9.83 21.37 7.87
N GLY A 79 9.35 22.51 8.34
CA GLY A 79 10.10 23.76 8.40
C GLY A 79 10.45 24.27 6.99
N LEU A 80 9.47 24.35 6.10
CA LEU A 80 9.62 24.88 4.74
C LEU A 80 8.33 25.54 4.25
N GLU A 81 8.47 26.39 3.24
CA GLU A 81 7.37 26.95 2.45
C GLU A 81 7.64 26.72 0.97
N PHE A 82 6.57 26.59 0.18
CA PHE A 82 6.62 26.39 -1.25
C PHE A 82 6.63 27.74 -1.98
N ASP A 83 7.40 27.81 -3.07
CA ASP A 83 7.44 28.95 -3.99
C ASP A 83 6.38 28.85 -5.11
N ARG A 84 5.68 27.71 -5.20
CA ARG A 84 4.71 27.37 -6.22
C ARG A 84 3.52 26.65 -5.61
N LYS A 85 2.36 26.77 -6.24
CA LYS A 85 1.17 26.01 -5.85
C LYS A 85 1.36 24.51 -6.13
N ILE A 86 0.83 23.69 -5.24
CA ILE A 86 0.84 22.24 -5.35
C ILE A 86 -0.35 21.81 -6.23
N PRO A 87 -0.12 21.13 -7.37
CA PRO A 87 -1.20 20.69 -8.25
C PRO A 87 -1.85 19.41 -7.69
N VAL A 88 -3.16 19.44 -7.50
CA VAL A 88 -3.97 18.31 -7.01
C VAL A 88 -5.00 17.98 -8.07
N VAL A 89 -5.03 16.76 -8.56
CA VAL A 89 -5.96 16.30 -9.60
C VAL A 89 -6.94 15.31 -8.99
N LEU A 90 -8.21 15.74 -8.92
CA LEU A 90 -9.29 14.97 -8.32
C LEU A 90 -10.09 14.24 -9.41
N TYR A 91 -10.26 12.94 -9.19
CA TYR A 91 -11.09 12.06 -10.00
C TYR A 91 -12.30 11.64 -9.16
N GLY A 92 -13.50 11.73 -9.70
CA GLY A 92 -14.73 11.35 -9.01
C GLY A 92 -14.91 9.85 -8.80
N THR A 93 -14.20 9.04 -9.58
CA THR A 93 -14.22 7.58 -9.45
C THR A 93 -12.81 6.99 -9.53
N HIS A 94 -12.66 5.79 -8.97
CA HIS A 94 -11.43 5.00 -9.12
C HIS A 94 -11.16 4.59 -10.57
N HIS A 95 -12.23 4.43 -11.36
CA HIS A 95 -12.14 4.12 -12.78
C HIS A 95 -11.49 5.28 -13.54
N ASP A 96 -12.00 6.49 -13.38
CA ASP A 96 -11.42 7.70 -14.00
C ASP A 96 -9.96 7.91 -13.58
N PHE A 97 -9.64 7.62 -12.31
CA PHE A 97 -8.27 7.70 -11.79
C PHE A 97 -7.32 6.72 -12.49
N LYS A 98 -7.77 5.49 -12.77
CA LYS A 98 -6.98 4.50 -13.54
C LYS A 98 -6.73 4.93 -14.97
N GLU A 99 -7.56 5.80 -15.55
CA GLU A 99 -7.39 6.35 -16.90
C GLU A 99 -6.44 7.56 -16.97
N THR A 100 -5.86 7.99 -15.85
CA THR A 100 -5.05 9.22 -15.79
C THR A 100 -3.82 9.21 -16.71
N ASN A 101 -3.54 10.34 -17.36
CA ASN A 101 -2.29 10.55 -18.11
C ASN A 101 -1.17 11.17 -17.27
N ILE A 102 -1.36 11.33 -15.95
CA ILE A 102 -0.31 11.90 -15.08
C ILE A 102 0.93 11.00 -15.06
N ILE A 103 0.71 9.68 -15.07
CA ILE A 103 1.75 8.63 -15.10
C ILE A 103 1.48 7.63 -16.24
N PRO A 104 2.54 7.10 -16.88
CA PRO A 104 2.40 6.22 -18.04
C PRO A 104 2.04 4.76 -17.68
N TYR A 105 2.25 4.34 -16.43
CA TYR A 105 2.02 2.97 -15.99
C TYR A 105 0.58 2.73 -15.52
N MET A 106 0.20 1.44 -15.47
CA MET A 106 -1.10 0.98 -14.98
C MET A 106 -1.21 1.19 -13.47
N ILE A 107 -2.39 1.60 -13.03
CA ILE A 107 -2.72 1.81 -11.62
C ILE A 107 -3.51 0.60 -11.13
N SER A 108 -3.10 0.06 -9.97
CA SER A 108 -3.76 -1.08 -9.33
C SER A 108 -5.09 -0.65 -8.69
N GLU A 109 -6.01 -1.60 -8.53
CA GLU A 109 -7.24 -1.41 -7.75
C GLU A 109 -6.99 -1.05 -6.28
N SER A 110 -5.80 -1.39 -5.78
CA SER A 110 -5.37 -1.13 -4.42
C SER A 110 -4.72 0.26 -4.22
N THR A 111 -4.45 1.00 -5.30
CA THR A 111 -3.79 2.32 -5.21
C THR A 111 -4.79 3.38 -4.74
N GLY A 112 -4.65 3.87 -3.51
CA GLY A 112 -5.57 4.87 -2.95
C GLY A 112 -5.40 6.30 -3.49
N GLY A 113 -4.22 6.61 -4.02
CA GLY A 113 -3.77 7.91 -4.52
C GLY A 113 -2.30 7.78 -4.94
N PHE A 114 -1.73 8.81 -5.57
CA PHE A 114 -0.27 8.88 -5.74
C PHE A 114 0.23 10.32 -5.90
N THR A 115 1.51 10.49 -5.62
CA THR A 115 2.28 11.71 -5.83
C THR A 115 3.33 11.46 -6.92
N GLU A 116 3.26 12.25 -7.99
CA GLU A 116 4.19 12.18 -9.11
C GLU A 116 5.41 13.08 -8.86
N PHE A 117 6.59 12.49 -8.81
CA PHE A 117 7.79 13.12 -8.25
C PHE A 117 8.44 14.23 -9.12
N ILE A 118 8.22 14.25 -10.44
CA ILE A 118 8.86 15.22 -11.34
C ILE A 118 8.14 16.57 -11.25
N LYS A 119 6.80 16.56 -11.31
CA LYS A 119 5.99 17.79 -11.26
C LYS A 119 5.33 18.03 -9.90
N GLY A 120 5.48 17.12 -8.93
CA GLY A 120 4.85 17.22 -7.61
C GLY A 120 3.32 17.17 -7.68
N ARG A 121 2.76 16.51 -8.72
CA ARG A 121 1.32 16.42 -8.92
C ARG A 121 0.75 15.33 -8.02
N VAL A 122 -0.29 15.66 -7.27
CA VAL A 122 -1.05 14.70 -6.46
C VAL A 122 -2.28 14.27 -7.23
N ALA A 123 -2.55 12.97 -7.29
CA ALA A 123 -3.72 12.42 -7.98
C ALA A 123 -4.58 11.63 -6.99
N LEU A 124 -5.87 11.98 -6.91
CA LEU A 124 -6.80 11.46 -5.89
C LEU A 124 -8.10 10.92 -6.50
N PRO A 125 -8.41 9.63 -6.34
CA PRO A 125 -9.75 9.11 -6.58
C PRO A 125 -10.68 9.37 -5.39
N PHE A 126 -11.88 9.86 -5.67
CA PHE A 126 -13.00 9.81 -4.74
C PHE A 126 -13.65 8.42 -4.78
N THR A 127 -13.89 7.87 -3.60
CA THR A 127 -14.43 6.51 -3.43
C THR A 127 -15.70 6.52 -2.57
N GLY A 128 -16.39 7.65 -2.52
CA GLY A 128 -17.64 7.84 -1.77
C GLY A 128 -17.47 8.20 -0.28
N SER A 129 -16.23 8.25 0.25
CA SER A 129 -15.96 8.63 1.64
C SER A 129 -15.05 9.85 1.71
N TYR A 130 -15.60 10.97 2.19
CA TYR A 130 -14.87 12.21 2.42
C TYR A 130 -13.76 12.06 3.48
N GLY A 131 -13.99 11.25 4.52
CA GLY A 131 -12.97 10.97 5.54
C GLY A 131 -11.77 10.24 4.93
N ARG A 132 -12.04 9.18 4.16
CA ARG A 132 -10.98 8.41 3.48
C ARG A 132 -10.24 9.27 2.45
N LEU A 133 -10.97 10.09 1.68
CA LEU A 133 -10.37 11.03 0.75
C LEU A 133 -9.41 11.98 1.46
N LEU A 134 -9.80 12.51 2.63
CA LEU A 134 -8.96 13.39 3.42
C LEU A 134 -7.69 12.69 3.95
N ASP A 135 -7.82 11.44 4.41
CA ASP A 135 -6.67 10.65 4.87
C ASP A 135 -5.68 10.40 3.73
N VAL A 136 -6.17 10.00 2.56
CA VAL A 136 -5.33 9.82 1.35
C VAL A 136 -4.72 11.15 0.92
N TYR A 137 -5.49 12.24 0.91
CA TYR A 137 -4.95 13.56 0.56
C TYR A 137 -3.78 13.94 1.46
N ARG A 138 -3.90 13.76 2.77
CA ARG A 138 -2.83 14.03 3.72
C ARG A 138 -1.63 13.10 3.54
N HIS A 139 -1.85 11.83 3.25
CA HIS A 139 -0.80 10.86 2.88
C HIS A 139 0.00 11.37 1.67
N GLU A 140 -0.67 11.73 0.59
CA GLU A 140 -0.01 12.20 -0.63
C GLU A 140 0.69 13.56 -0.46
N ILE A 141 0.07 14.50 0.26
CA ILE A 141 0.70 15.78 0.57
C ILE A 141 1.96 15.59 1.42
N THR A 142 2.02 14.57 2.27
CA THR A 142 3.24 14.24 3.01
C THR A 142 4.41 13.90 2.07
N HIS A 143 4.15 13.16 1.00
CA HIS A 143 5.17 12.87 -0.02
C HIS A 143 5.66 14.14 -0.68
N VAL A 144 4.75 15.06 -1.06
CA VAL A 144 5.11 16.35 -1.67
C VAL A 144 6.04 17.15 -0.76
N PHE A 145 5.70 17.30 0.53
CA PHE A 145 6.53 18.02 1.50
C PHE A 145 7.87 17.33 1.77
N MET A 146 7.89 16.00 1.89
CA MET A 146 9.13 15.25 2.12
C MET A 146 10.12 15.44 0.96
N LEU A 147 9.64 15.31 -0.28
CA LEU A 147 10.46 15.49 -1.48
C LEU A 147 10.97 16.91 -1.59
N GLU A 148 10.12 17.90 -1.29
CA GLU A 148 10.52 19.30 -1.34
C GLU A 148 11.56 19.62 -0.27
N LYS A 149 11.41 19.10 0.97
CA LYS A 149 12.42 19.25 2.02
C LYS A 149 13.76 18.68 1.58
N ILE A 150 13.76 17.46 1.04
CA ILE A 150 14.99 16.82 0.55
C ILE A 150 15.57 17.65 -0.59
N ARG A 151 14.76 18.06 -1.58
CA ARG A 151 15.21 18.90 -2.70
C ARG A 151 15.91 20.18 -2.22
N LEU A 152 15.30 20.91 -1.28
CA LEU A 152 15.85 22.15 -0.73
C LEU A 152 17.17 21.91 0.01
N VAL A 153 17.20 20.93 0.92
CA VAL A 153 18.40 20.57 1.70
C VAL A 153 19.54 20.15 0.76
N MET A 154 19.25 19.31 -0.23
CA MET A 154 20.26 18.83 -1.18
C MET A 154 20.80 19.99 -2.07
N ASN A 155 19.92 20.89 -2.51
CA ASN A 155 20.30 22.07 -3.31
C ASN A 155 21.14 23.08 -2.53
N GLU A 156 20.79 23.36 -1.28
CA GLU A 156 21.56 24.25 -0.39
C GLU A 156 23.03 23.77 -0.26
N HIS A 157 23.22 22.46 -0.23
CA HIS A 157 24.54 21.81 -0.18
C HIS A 157 25.14 21.46 -1.56
N ARG A 158 24.55 21.97 -2.66
CA ARG A 158 25.02 21.77 -4.05
C ARG A 158 25.17 20.30 -4.46
N ARG A 159 24.28 19.44 -3.95
CA ARG A 159 24.24 18.02 -4.26
C ARG A 159 23.00 17.70 -5.09
N TYR A 160 23.17 17.28 -6.34
CA TYR A 160 22.07 17.03 -7.28
C TYR A 160 21.76 15.54 -7.47
N THR A 161 22.62 14.66 -6.96
CA THR A 161 22.47 13.20 -7.01
C THR A 161 22.44 12.66 -5.58
N TYR A 162 21.41 11.90 -5.27
CA TYR A 162 21.22 11.26 -3.98
C TYR A 162 20.31 10.04 -4.09
N ASN A 163 20.45 9.14 -3.12
CA ASN A 163 19.53 8.02 -3.00
C ASN A 163 18.22 8.49 -2.36
N HIS A 164 17.11 7.97 -2.87
CA HIS A 164 15.81 8.16 -2.26
C HIS A 164 15.74 7.47 -0.89
N PRO A 165 14.89 7.95 0.03
CA PRO A 165 14.67 7.26 1.29
C PRO A 165 14.16 5.83 1.07
N PRO A 166 14.48 4.89 1.99
CA PRO A 166 13.89 3.56 1.95
C PRO A 166 12.36 3.62 1.93
N LEU A 167 11.72 2.74 1.18
CA LEU A 167 10.26 2.79 0.97
C LEU A 167 9.49 2.76 2.30
N TRP A 168 9.91 1.93 3.27
CA TRP A 168 9.28 1.87 4.59
C TRP A 168 9.31 3.20 5.34
N PHE A 169 10.36 4.01 5.13
CA PHE A 169 10.49 5.30 5.78
C PHE A 169 9.60 6.34 5.09
N THR A 170 9.61 6.36 3.75
CA THR A 170 8.75 7.22 2.93
C THR A 170 7.27 6.98 3.22
N GLU A 171 6.80 5.75 3.10
CA GLU A 171 5.39 5.39 3.32
C GLU A 171 5.02 5.46 4.80
N GLY A 172 5.94 5.07 5.69
CA GLY A 172 5.74 5.18 7.13
C GLY A 172 5.58 6.63 7.59
N LEU A 173 6.30 7.58 6.99
CA LEU A 173 6.15 9.00 7.25
C LEU A 173 4.78 9.51 6.76
N ALA A 174 4.38 9.10 5.56
CA ALA A 174 3.09 9.45 4.98
C ALA A 174 1.91 8.93 5.81
N GLU A 175 2.00 7.72 6.35
CA GLU A 175 1.00 7.17 7.28
C GLU A 175 1.00 7.90 8.63
N TYR A 176 2.20 8.18 9.17
CA TYR A 176 2.38 8.87 10.45
C TYR A 176 1.78 10.28 10.47
N LEU A 177 1.96 11.07 9.40
CA LEU A 177 1.40 12.43 9.28
C LEU A 177 0.01 12.46 8.63
N GLY A 178 -0.25 11.50 7.76
CA GLY A 178 -1.49 11.38 7.00
C GLY A 178 -2.71 11.28 7.92
N ARG A 179 -2.55 10.56 9.03
CA ARG A 179 -3.64 10.27 9.97
C ARG A 179 -3.50 11.06 11.26
N ARG A 180 -4.45 11.95 11.55
CA ARG A 180 -4.48 12.75 12.79
C ARG A 180 -4.66 11.93 14.07
N ARG A 181 -5.17 10.69 13.98
CA ARG A 181 -5.36 9.80 15.12
C ARG A 181 -4.60 8.51 14.87
N ARG A 182 -3.90 8.02 15.90
CA ARG A 182 -3.30 6.68 15.90
C ARG A 182 -4.38 5.66 15.54
N ASP A 183 -4.17 4.99 14.43
CA ASP A 183 -5.14 4.06 13.88
C ASP A 183 -5.16 2.75 14.67
N SER A 184 -6.35 2.33 15.09
CA SER A 184 -6.58 1.02 15.69
C SER A 184 -6.14 -0.13 14.77
N GLU A 185 -6.21 0.05 13.44
CA GLU A 185 -5.75 -0.98 12.50
C GLU A 185 -4.23 -1.13 12.54
N SER A 186 -3.48 -0.03 12.50
CA SER A 186 -2.01 -0.08 12.63
C SER A 186 -1.58 -0.84 13.88
N HIS A 187 -2.22 -0.53 15.01
CA HIS A 187 -2.03 -1.27 16.25
C HIS A 187 -2.41 -2.75 16.13
N MET A 188 -3.49 -3.08 15.43
CA MET A 188 -3.91 -4.47 15.21
C MET A 188 -2.85 -5.26 14.41
N PHE A 189 -2.41 -4.75 13.26
CA PHE A 189 -1.44 -5.42 12.40
C PHE A 189 -0.08 -5.59 13.07
N VAL A 190 0.46 -4.53 13.67
CA VAL A 190 1.77 -4.58 14.33
C VAL A 190 1.71 -5.47 15.58
N ARG A 191 0.62 -5.41 16.35
CA ARG A 191 0.42 -6.28 17.51
C ARG A 191 0.37 -7.76 17.10
N ASP A 192 -0.37 -8.09 16.05
CA ASP A 192 -0.47 -9.45 15.54
C ASP A 192 0.91 -9.98 15.10
N ALA A 193 1.64 -9.21 14.29
CA ALA A 193 2.98 -9.56 13.84
C ALA A 193 3.96 -9.81 15.00
N VAL A 194 3.89 -8.99 16.06
CA VAL A 194 4.70 -9.15 17.28
C VAL A 194 4.34 -10.43 18.03
N ILE A 195 3.05 -10.67 18.26
CA ILE A 195 2.56 -11.83 19.03
C ILE A 195 2.81 -13.14 18.28
N SER A 196 2.60 -13.14 16.96
CA SER A 196 2.77 -14.33 16.12
C SER A 196 4.25 -14.64 15.81
N GLY A 197 5.19 -13.78 16.24
CA GLY A 197 6.61 -13.90 15.89
C GLY A 197 6.89 -13.70 14.40
N LYS A 198 6.02 -12.98 13.68
CA LYS A 198 6.14 -12.69 12.23
C LYS A 198 6.51 -11.23 11.95
N LEU A 199 7.05 -10.53 12.94
CA LEU A 199 7.55 -9.17 12.76
C LEU A 199 8.87 -9.23 12.00
N TYR A 200 8.87 -8.72 10.77
CA TYR A 200 10.09 -8.58 9.98
C TYR A 200 10.98 -7.48 10.57
N SER A 201 12.29 -7.73 10.58
CA SER A 201 13.29 -6.71 10.91
C SER A 201 13.36 -5.64 9.81
N LEU A 202 13.82 -4.43 10.14
CA LEU A 202 14.05 -3.39 9.13
C LEU A 202 15.04 -3.80 8.03
N LYS A 203 15.98 -4.73 8.30
CA LYS A 203 16.89 -5.29 7.30
C LYS A 203 16.22 -6.29 6.35
N GLU A 204 15.13 -6.91 6.78
CA GLU A 204 14.35 -7.89 6.00
C GLU A 204 13.04 -7.31 5.46
N ILE A 205 12.81 -6.00 5.62
CA ILE A 205 11.55 -5.35 5.23
C ILE A 205 11.26 -5.43 3.73
N TRP A 206 12.30 -5.63 2.91
CA TRP A 206 12.17 -5.90 1.47
C TRP A 206 11.30 -7.12 1.16
N ARG A 207 11.18 -8.09 2.09
CA ARG A 207 10.32 -9.28 1.93
C ARG A 207 8.83 -8.96 1.88
N ILE A 208 8.45 -7.80 2.42
CA ILE A 208 7.08 -7.32 2.49
C ILE A 208 6.94 -5.96 1.81
N GLU A 209 7.88 -5.61 0.94
CA GLU A 209 7.87 -4.35 0.20
C GLU A 209 6.57 -4.20 -0.62
N GLY A 210 6.04 -2.98 -0.67
CA GLY A 210 4.73 -2.67 -1.28
C GLY A 210 3.50 -3.20 -0.54
N THR A 211 3.64 -3.99 0.53
CA THR A 211 2.47 -4.54 1.24
C THR A 211 1.93 -3.57 2.29
N TYR A 212 0.63 -3.68 2.62
CA TYR A 212 0.02 -2.92 3.71
C TYR A 212 0.76 -3.09 5.05
N MET A 213 1.29 -4.29 5.33
CA MET A 213 2.06 -4.56 6.54
C MET A 213 3.33 -3.70 6.62
N MET A 214 4.02 -3.50 5.51
CA MET A 214 5.23 -2.66 5.47
C MET A 214 4.91 -1.20 5.78
N TYR A 215 3.78 -0.68 5.29
CA TYR A 215 3.30 0.67 5.60
C TYR A 215 3.05 0.82 7.10
N LYS A 216 2.39 -0.15 7.74
CA LYS A 216 2.11 -0.12 9.20
C LYS A 216 3.34 -0.34 10.06
N ILE A 217 4.30 -1.14 9.59
CA ILE A 217 5.62 -1.24 10.24
C ILE A 217 6.35 0.10 10.16
N GLY A 218 6.37 0.74 8.98
CA GLY A 218 6.95 2.07 8.81
C GLY A 218 6.33 3.10 9.76
N GLU A 219 4.99 3.22 9.75
CA GLU A 219 4.24 4.10 10.64
C GLU A 219 4.60 3.86 12.12
N SER A 220 4.68 2.59 12.54
CA SER A 220 5.06 2.19 13.90
C SER A 220 6.47 2.60 14.27
N VAL A 221 7.44 2.47 13.35
CA VAL A 221 8.82 2.89 13.55
C VAL A 221 8.91 4.42 13.67
N LEU A 222 8.20 5.17 12.82
CA LEU A 222 8.16 6.63 12.88
C LEU A 222 7.51 7.11 14.18
N HIS A 223 6.45 6.46 14.65
CA HIS A 223 5.88 6.71 15.97
C HIS A 223 6.87 6.43 17.10
N TYR A 224 7.66 5.36 17.00
CA TYR A 224 8.69 5.05 17.98
C TYR A 224 9.79 6.11 18.01
N ILE A 225 10.27 6.54 16.83
CA ILE A 225 11.24 7.63 16.69
C ILE A 225 10.70 8.91 17.35
N ALA A 226 9.47 9.32 17.01
CA ALA A 226 8.84 10.50 17.59
C ALA A 226 8.67 10.40 19.12
N THR A 227 8.28 9.22 19.61
CA THR A 227 8.10 8.99 21.05
C THR A 227 9.43 9.00 21.82
N ARG A 228 10.51 8.50 21.21
CA ARG A 228 11.81 8.33 21.88
C ARG A 228 12.72 9.56 21.77
N TYR A 229 12.71 10.23 20.62
CA TYR A 229 13.62 11.32 20.25
C TYR A 229 12.91 12.67 20.06
N GLY A 230 11.58 12.70 20.19
CA GLY A 230 10.74 13.88 19.95
C GLY A 230 10.22 13.95 18.51
N GLU A 231 9.11 14.67 18.29
CA GLU A 231 8.47 14.79 16.97
C GLU A 231 9.42 15.36 15.91
N GLU A 232 10.36 16.23 16.33
CA GLU A 232 11.34 16.87 15.46
C GLU A 232 12.43 15.95 14.95
N ALA A 233 12.58 14.76 15.53
CA ALA A 233 13.59 13.77 15.12
C ALA A 233 13.46 13.41 13.62
N VAL A 234 12.23 13.35 13.11
CA VAL A 234 11.95 13.08 11.69
C VAL A 234 12.46 14.23 10.82
N ARG A 235 12.21 15.48 11.23
CA ARG A 235 12.73 16.67 10.52
C ARG A 235 14.25 16.67 10.50
N VAL A 236 14.89 16.35 11.64
CA VAL A 236 16.35 16.27 11.75
C VAL A 236 16.94 15.20 10.82
N ILE A 237 16.26 14.06 10.63
CA ILE A 237 16.67 13.04 9.64
C ILE A 237 16.69 13.64 8.23
N LEU A 238 15.61 14.33 7.84
CA LEU A 238 15.49 14.94 6.50
C LEU A 238 16.49 16.09 6.30
N GLU A 239 16.78 16.89 7.32
CA GLU A 239 17.77 17.97 7.28
C GLU A 239 19.21 17.48 7.12
N ASN A 240 19.50 16.25 7.59
CA ASN A 240 20.82 15.64 7.44
C ASN A 240 20.98 14.80 6.18
N TRP A 241 19.98 14.79 5.28
CA TRP A 241 20.00 13.93 4.08
C TRP A 241 21.22 14.16 3.18
N TRP A 242 21.70 15.41 3.09
CA TRP A 242 22.87 15.78 2.31
C TRP A 242 24.19 15.16 2.80
N ARG A 243 24.24 14.61 4.01
CA ARG A 243 25.49 14.14 4.63
C ARG A 243 25.98 12.80 4.09
N SER A 244 25.11 11.97 3.51
CA SER A 244 25.49 10.65 2.98
C SER A 244 24.43 10.11 2.03
N ASP A 245 24.82 9.22 1.11
CA ASP A 245 23.88 8.46 0.29
C ASP A 245 23.42 7.15 0.96
N LYS A 246 23.97 6.83 2.14
CA LYS A 246 23.60 5.66 2.93
C LYS A 246 22.68 6.05 4.07
N PHE A 247 21.47 5.50 4.07
CA PHE A 247 20.46 5.80 5.10
C PHE A 247 20.96 5.51 6.53
N ASP A 248 21.68 4.41 6.76
CA ASP A 248 22.30 4.10 8.06
C ASP A 248 23.19 5.24 8.59
N LEU A 249 23.94 5.89 7.69
CA LEU A 249 24.82 6.99 8.08
C LEU A 249 24.01 8.27 8.34
N ILE A 250 22.96 8.53 7.59
CA ILE A 250 22.03 9.65 7.86
C ILE A 250 21.40 9.47 9.23
N LEU A 251 20.87 8.27 9.53
CA LEU A 251 20.25 7.95 10.80
C LEU A 251 21.25 8.07 11.95
N ARG A 252 22.47 7.55 11.79
CA ARG A 252 23.54 7.65 12.79
C ARG A 252 23.94 9.11 13.06
N ARG A 253 23.92 9.98 12.06
CA ARG A 253 24.18 11.42 12.23
C ARG A 253 23.01 12.17 12.87
N SER A 254 21.79 11.68 12.69
CA SER A 254 20.57 12.35 13.13
C SER A 254 20.18 11.95 14.55
N LEU A 255 20.21 10.64 14.85
CA LEU A 255 19.72 10.05 16.10
C LEU A 255 20.81 9.33 16.91
N GLY A 256 22.04 9.22 16.38
CA GLY A 256 23.15 8.57 17.08
C GLY A 256 23.20 7.04 16.93
N LEU A 257 22.37 6.46 16.07
CA LEU A 257 22.20 5.02 15.89
C LEU A 257 21.96 4.64 14.42
N ASP A 258 22.36 3.44 14.02
CA ASP A 258 22.07 2.89 12.69
C ASP A 258 20.73 2.12 12.63
N VAL A 259 20.38 1.59 11.46
CA VAL A 259 19.07 0.93 11.25
C VAL A 259 18.95 -0.34 12.08
N GLU A 260 20.05 -1.06 12.35
CA GLU A 260 20.02 -2.28 13.15
C GLU A 260 19.79 -1.97 14.63
N GLU A 261 20.45 -0.93 15.14
CA GLU A 261 20.24 -0.42 16.50
C GLU A 261 18.80 0.08 16.67
N LEU A 262 18.27 0.83 15.70
CA LEU A 262 16.86 1.26 15.69
C LEU A 262 15.90 0.08 15.76
N ASP A 263 16.10 -0.91 14.90
CA ASP A 263 15.25 -2.09 14.79
C ASP A 263 15.20 -2.87 16.12
N LYS A 264 16.36 -3.12 16.74
CA LYS A 264 16.45 -3.80 18.04
C LYS A 264 15.69 -3.06 19.13
N ASP A 265 15.87 -1.75 19.20
CA ASP A 265 15.24 -0.90 20.22
C ASP A 265 13.73 -0.78 20.02
N TRP A 266 13.30 -0.61 18.77
CA TRP A 266 11.88 -0.57 18.37
C TRP A 266 11.19 -1.91 18.64
N GLN A 267 11.75 -3.04 18.21
CA GLN A 267 11.16 -4.35 18.48
C GLN A 267 11.07 -4.64 19.99
N SER A 268 12.10 -4.26 20.75
CA SER A 268 12.08 -4.36 22.21
C SER A 268 10.97 -3.52 22.83
N HIS A 269 10.75 -2.31 22.33
CA HIS A 269 9.63 -1.45 22.74
C HIS A 269 8.27 -2.12 22.43
N LEU A 270 8.09 -2.68 21.23
CA LEU A 270 6.85 -3.36 20.87
C LEU A 270 6.56 -4.59 21.71
N ARG A 271 7.57 -5.42 22.00
CA ARG A 271 7.43 -6.60 22.87
C ARG A 271 6.99 -6.19 24.28
N ARG A 272 7.63 -5.17 24.86
CA ARG A 272 7.24 -4.61 26.18
C ARG A 272 5.81 -4.11 26.18
N ARG A 273 5.35 -3.53 25.07
CA ARG A 273 4.00 -3.00 24.92
C ARG A 273 2.94 -4.10 24.77
N TYR A 274 3.19 -5.12 23.95
CA TYR A 274 2.14 -6.05 23.51
C TYR A 274 2.15 -7.40 24.23
N TYR A 275 3.29 -7.91 24.70
CA TYR A 275 3.34 -9.21 25.38
C TYR A 275 2.51 -9.28 26.67
N PRO A 276 2.43 -8.21 27.51
CA PRO A 276 1.57 -8.27 28.69
C PRO A 276 0.08 -8.51 28.36
N ALA A 277 -0.38 -8.05 27.20
CA ALA A 277 -1.80 -8.12 26.81
C ALA A 277 -2.27 -9.54 26.44
N ILE A 278 -1.35 -10.47 26.17
CA ILE A 278 -1.67 -11.84 25.76
C ILE A 278 -1.57 -12.87 26.88
N LEU A 279 -1.01 -12.52 28.05
CA LEU A 279 -0.79 -13.46 29.15
C LEU A 279 -2.08 -14.16 29.62
N ASN A 280 -3.23 -13.48 29.50
CA ASN A 280 -4.54 -13.99 29.91
C ASN A 280 -5.50 -14.17 28.72
N ARG A 281 -4.99 -14.32 27.49
CA ARG A 281 -5.81 -14.49 26.27
C ARG A 281 -5.46 -15.81 25.60
N ARG A 282 -6.49 -16.50 25.09
CA ARG A 282 -6.32 -17.69 24.25
C ARG A 282 -5.90 -17.29 22.84
N ARG A 283 -4.99 -18.04 22.22
CA ARG A 283 -4.60 -17.83 20.82
C ARG A 283 -5.75 -18.23 19.88
N SER A 284 -5.77 -17.67 18.68
CA SER A 284 -6.79 -18.02 17.66
C SER A 284 -6.83 -19.53 17.38
N ALA A 285 -5.67 -20.19 17.34
CA ALA A 285 -5.57 -21.65 17.19
C ALA A 285 -6.14 -22.45 18.37
N GLU A 286 -6.38 -21.83 19.52
CA GLU A 286 -6.99 -22.48 20.68
C GLU A 286 -8.51 -22.32 20.69
N ILE A 287 -9.08 -21.38 19.93
CA ILE A 287 -10.51 -21.04 19.94
C ILE A 287 -11.19 -21.15 18.57
N GLY A 288 -10.44 -21.38 17.50
CA GLY A 288 -10.93 -21.47 16.13
C GLY A 288 -10.39 -22.70 15.41
N GLU A 289 -11.00 -22.99 14.26
CA GLU A 289 -10.64 -24.09 13.35
C GLU A 289 -9.98 -23.49 12.09
N MET A 290 -8.94 -24.14 11.55
CA MET A 290 -8.32 -23.69 10.30
C MET A 290 -9.24 -23.99 9.10
N VAL A 291 -9.72 -22.93 8.44
CA VAL A 291 -10.60 -23.04 7.24
C VAL A 291 -9.79 -23.12 5.94
N SER A 292 -8.62 -22.49 5.89
CA SER A 292 -7.74 -22.49 4.72
C SER A 292 -6.30 -22.82 5.13
N ALA A 293 -5.79 -23.95 4.63
CA ALA A 293 -4.41 -24.39 4.87
C ALA A 293 -3.41 -23.86 3.82
N ARG A 294 -3.89 -23.14 2.80
CA ARG A 294 -3.04 -22.69 1.68
C ARG A 294 -2.20 -21.47 2.09
N LYS A 295 -0.88 -21.64 2.12
CA LYS A 295 0.09 -20.60 2.49
C LYS A 295 0.20 -19.42 1.50
N ILE A 296 -0.34 -19.54 0.28
CA ILE A 296 -0.13 -18.58 -0.83
C ILE A 296 -1.42 -17.80 -1.16
N SER A 297 -2.58 -18.22 -0.65
CA SER A 297 -3.82 -17.45 -0.75
C SER A 297 -4.06 -16.70 0.56
N PHE A 298 -4.58 -15.49 0.45
CA PHE A 298 -5.23 -14.82 1.58
C PHE A 298 -6.72 -14.86 1.32
N GLU A 299 -7.48 -15.33 2.31
CA GLU A 299 -8.93 -15.27 2.30
C GLU A 299 -9.40 -14.26 3.35
N VAL A 300 -10.07 -13.23 2.88
CA VAL A 300 -10.54 -12.12 3.72
C VAL A 300 -12.06 -12.03 3.68
N GLN A 301 -12.62 -11.30 4.65
CA GLN A 301 -14.07 -11.07 4.78
C GLN A 301 -14.89 -12.37 4.85
N PRO A 302 -14.62 -13.26 5.83
CA PRO A 302 -15.37 -14.49 5.95
C PRO A 302 -16.83 -14.21 6.30
N VAL A 303 -17.74 -14.85 5.57
CA VAL A 303 -19.18 -14.86 5.83
C VAL A 303 -19.60 -16.31 6.04
N CYS A 304 -19.90 -16.66 7.29
CA CYS A 304 -20.40 -17.99 7.62
C CYS A 304 -21.91 -18.07 7.35
N TYR A 305 -22.37 -19.16 6.76
CA TYR A 305 -23.79 -19.46 6.60
C TYR A 305 -24.07 -20.96 6.69
N ALA A 306 -25.31 -21.30 7.04
CA ALA A 306 -25.81 -22.66 6.97
C ALA A 306 -26.51 -22.85 5.62
N ALA A 307 -26.08 -23.83 4.84
CA ALA A 307 -26.73 -24.18 3.60
C ALA A 307 -28.03 -24.96 3.86
N ASP A 308 -28.91 -25.01 2.86
CA ASP A 308 -30.21 -25.70 2.95
C ASP A 308 -30.07 -27.22 3.21
N ASP A 309 -28.92 -27.79 2.85
CA ASP A 309 -28.54 -29.18 3.16
C ASP A 309 -28.08 -29.39 4.63
N GLY A 310 -28.09 -28.32 5.44
CA GLY A 310 -27.62 -28.31 6.83
C GLY A 310 -26.09 -28.34 6.97
N GLY A 311 -25.35 -28.15 5.88
CA GLY A 311 -23.89 -28.01 5.85
C GLY A 311 -23.42 -26.64 6.31
N GLU A 312 -22.26 -26.61 6.96
CA GLU A 312 -21.59 -25.35 7.33
C GLU A 312 -20.72 -24.89 6.18
N ARG A 313 -20.89 -23.62 5.79
CA ARG A 313 -20.14 -23.03 4.69
C ARG A 313 -19.59 -21.66 5.07
N VAL A 314 -18.45 -21.31 4.49
CA VAL A 314 -17.82 -20.00 4.66
C VAL A 314 -17.51 -19.44 3.28
N VAL A 315 -18.04 -18.25 2.98
CA VAL A 315 -17.69 -17.51 1.76
C VAL A 315 -16.63 -16.47 2.11
N GLY A 316 -15.66 -16.26 1.24
CA GLY A 316 -14.58 -15.29 1.42
C GLY A 316 -14.13 -14.71 0.09
N ILE A 317 -13.40 -13.59 0.14
CA ILE A 317 -12.66 -13.09 -1.01
C ILE A 317 -11.28 -13.72 -0.94
N GLY A 318 -10.93 -14.50 -1.95
CA GLY A 318 -9.66 -15.22 -2.03
C GLY A 318 -8.79 -14.72 -3.17
N PHE A 319 -7.48 -14.80 -3.01
CA PHE A 319 -6.54 -14.61 -4.11
C PHE A 319 -6.05 -15.96 -4.65
N GLY A 320 -6.19 -16.18 -5.96
CA GLY A 320 -5.75 -17.41 -6.63
C GLY A 320 -5.18 -17.10 -8.01
N LEU A 321 -3.94 -17.54 -8.29
CA LEU A 321 -3.32 -17.49 -9.62
C LEU A 321 -3.34 -16.10 -10.31
N GLY A 322 -3.29 -15.01 -9.54
CA GLY A 322 -3.21 -13.65 -10.08
C GLY A 322 -4.54 -12.88 -10.12
N SER A 323 -5.68 -13.52 -9.84
CA SER A 323 -6.98 -12.87 -9.73
C SER A 323 -7.50 -12.84 -8.29
N VAL A 324 -8.36 -11.87 -8.02
CA VAL A 324 -9.19 -11.80 -6.82
C VAL A 324 -10.52 -12.45 -7.14
N ASP A 325 -10.88 -13.50 -6.40
CA ASP A 325 -12.06 -14.33 -6.64
C ASP A 325 -12.96 -14.35 -5.40
N ILE A 326 -14.25 -14.67 -5.59
CA ILE A 326 -15.12 -15.07 -4.49
C ILE A 326 -15.04 -16.60 -4.36
N VAL A 327 -14.74 -17.07 -3.16
CA VAL A 327 -14.49 -18.48 -2.87
C VAL A 327 -15.41 -18.96 -1.76
N GLU A 328 -15.78 -20.24 -1.82
CA GLU A 328 -16.53 -20.92 -0.79
C GLU A 328 -15.71 -22.05 -0.19
N PHE A 329 -15.86 -22.23 1.12
CA PHE A 329 -15.34 -23.35 1.88
C PHE A 329 -16.52 -24.16 2.41
N GLU A 330 -16.65 -25.39 1.93
CA GLU A 330 -17.64 -26.35 2.42
C GLU A 330 -16.98 -27.29 3.44
N ARG A 331 -17.59 -27.42 4.62
CA ARG A 331 -17.10 -28.35 5.63
C ARG A 331 -17.39 -29.79 5.19
N ARG A 332 -16.34 -30.59 5.02
CA ARG A 332 -16.47 -32.01 4.71
C ARG A 332 -16.97 -32.77 5.94
N ARG A 333 -18.01 -33.58 5.74
CA ARG A 333 -18.46 -34.58 6.71
C ARG A 333 -18.10 -35.95 6.16
N ASP A 334 -17.14 -36.65 6.77
CA ASP A 334 -16.96 -38.06 6.43
C ASP A 334 -18.15 -38.85 6.99
N ARG A 335 -18.95 -39.46 6.10
CA ARG A 335 -20.07 -40.34 6.49
C ARG A 335 -19.59 -41.64 7.17
N ALA A 336 -18.30 -41.97 7.07
CA ALA A 336 -17.71 -43.17 7.65
C ALA A 336 -17.00 -42.95 9.00
N GLU A 337 -17.21 -41.80 9.67
CA GLU A 337 -16.61 -41.45 10.97
C GLU A 337 -15.07 -41.48 11.03
N ARG A 338 -14.36 -41.46 9.89
CA ARG A 338 -12.89 -41.38 9.91
C ARG A 338 -12.46 -39.95 10.21
N TYR A 339 -11.40 -39.85 11.01
CA TYR A 339 -10.74 -38.58 11.31
C TYR A 339 -10.16 -37.99 10.02
N LEU A 340 -10.63 -36.82 9.61
CA LEU A 340 -10.01 -36.04 8.55
C LEU A 340 -8.90 -35.17 9.16
N PRO A 341 -7.70 -35.11 8.54
CA PRO A 341 -6.70 -34.11 8.90
C PRO A 341 -7.27 -32.69 8.83
N GLU A 342 -6.80 -31.78 9.67
CA GLU A 342 -7.32 -30.40 9.75
C GLU A 342 -7.26 -29.68 8.39
N GLU A 343 -6.23 -29.95 7.59
CA GLU A 343 -6.04 -29.38 6.25
C GLU A 343 -7.06 -29.88 5.21
N GLU A 344 -7.77 -30.98 5.49
CA GLU A 344 -8.76 -31.59 4.60
C GLU A 344 -10.21 -31.37 5.07
N LEU A 345 -10.42 -30.75 6.23
CA LEU A 345 -11.74 -30.49 6.79
C LEU A 345 -12.59 -29.59 5.89
N TRP A 346 -11.96 -28.67 5.16
CA TRP A 346 -12.65 -27.70 4.33
C TRP A 346 -12.30 -27.90 2.84
N ARG A 347 -13.34 -28.03 2.01
CA ARG A 347 -13.21 -28.05 0.56
C ARG A 347 -13.36 -26.63 0.02
N ARG A 348 -12.32 -26.10 -0.62
CA ARG A 348 -12.35 -24.79 -1.29
C ARG A 348 -12.85 -24.91 -2.72
N GLU A 349 -13.85 -24.12 -3.08
CA GLU A 349 -14.39 -23.95 -4.43
C GLU A 349 -14.39 -22.46 -4.81
N THR A 350 -14.22 -22.14 -6.10
CA THR A 350 -14.34 -20.75 -6.58
C THR A 350 -15.77 -20.55 -7.08
N LEU A 351 -16.48 -19.59 -6.48
CA LEU A 351 -17.86 -19.23 -6.88
C LEU A 351 -17.88 -18.21 -8.02
N VAL A 352 -17.02 -17.19 -7.93
CA VAL A 352 -16.91 -16.12 -8.92
C VAL A 352 -15.44 -15.86 -9.22
N GLU A 353 -15.05 -15.97 -10.48
CA GLU A 353 -13.71 -15.61 -10.95
C GLU A 353 -13.65 -14.12 -11.28
N GLY A 354 -12.73 -13.37 -10.67
CA GLY A 354 -12.52 -11.96 -10.98
C GLY A 354 -11.67 -11.74 -12.23
N GLU A 355 -11.78 -10.55 -12.83
CA GLU A 355 -10.90 -10.04 -13.89
C GLU A 355 -10.83 -10.85 -15.19
N ARG A 356 -11.82 -11.72 -15.47
CA ARG A 356 -11.84 -12.58 -16.67
C ARG A 356 -12.76 -12.10 -17.80
N SER A 357 -13.66 -11.15 -17.53
CA SER A 357 -14.54 -10.60 -18.56
C SER A 357 -14.70 -9.09 -18.42
N THR A 358 -15.03 -8.42 -19.53
CA THR A 358 -15.34 -6.97 -19.53
C THR A 358 -16.62 -6.64 -18.77
N ALA A 359 -17.47 -7.64 -18.48
CA ALA A 359 -18.68 -7.46 -17.67
C ALA A 359 -18.39 -7.51 -16.17
N PHE A 360 -17.22 -8.04 -15.76
CA PHE A 360 -16.82 -8.14 -14.36
C PHE A 360 -15.30 -7.95 -14.24
N GLU A 361 -14.89 -6.69 -14.29
CA GLU A 361 -13.49 -6.31 -14.47
C GLU A 361 -12.63 -6.43 -13.22
N SER A 362 -13.18 -6.22 -12.02
CA SER A 362 -12.40 -6.30 -10.77
C SER A 362 -13.25 -6.43 -9.50
N ILE A 363 -12.64 -7.02 -8.46
CA ILE A 363 -13.16 -7.09 -7.09
C ILE A 363 -12.22 -6.27 -6.18
N PRO A 364 -12.61 -5.05 -5.75
CA PRO A 364 -11.78 -4.22 -4.88
C PRO A 364 -11.66 -4.80 -3.46
N LEU A 365 -10.60 -5.57 -3.19
CA LEU A 365 -10.41 -6.37 -1.95
C LEU A 365 -10.74 -5.64 -0.63
N MET A 366 -10.31 -4.38 -0.49
CA MET A 366 -10.43 -3.62 0.76
C MET A 366 -11.69 -2.74 0.83
N ARG A 367 -12.48 -2.68 -0.25
CA ARG A 367 -13.70 -1.86 -0.35
C ARG A 367 -14.96 -2.72 -0.46
N SER A 368 -14.82 -3.89 -1.06
CA SER A 368 -15.92 -4.81 -1.26
C SER A 368 -16.49 -5.26 0.08
N ARG A 369 -17.77 -5.60 0.11
CA ARG A 369 -18.39 -6.26 1.27
C ARG A 369 -19.27 -7.40 0.81
N MET A 370 -19.35 -8.42 1.64
CA MET A 370 -20.17 -9.59 1.41
C MET A 370 -21.15 -9.83 2.55
N SER A 371 -22.31 -10.35 2.19
CA SER A 371 -23.29 -10.87 3.12
C SER A 371 -24.07 -12.00 2.47
N MET A 372 -24.49 -12.98 3.27
CA MET A 372 -25.23 -14.15 2.81
C MET A 372 -26.58 -14.21 3.51
N LYS A 373 -27.64 -14.55 2.77
CA LYS A 373 -28.96 -14.86 3.33
C LYS A 373 -29.58 -16.03 2.57
N GLY A 374 -29.67 -17.19 3.22
CA GLY A 374 -30.08 -18.43 2.55
C GLY A 374 -29.04 -18.82 1.49
N ASP A 375 -29.49 -19.02 0.27
CA ASP A 375 -28.70 -19.30 -0.94
C ASP A 375 -28.23 -18.04 -1.69
N THR A 376 -28.62 -16.86 -1.22
CA THR A 376 -28.34 -15.59 -1.90
C THR A 376 -27.11 -14.90 -1.31
N LEU A 377 -26.07 -14.76 -2.14
CA LEU A 377 -24.89 -13.95 -1.86
C LEU A 377 -25.08 -12.52 -2.36
N LEU A 378 -24.99 -11.56 -1.45
CA LEU A 378 -24.88 -10.15 -1.78
C LEU A 378 -23.40 -9.74 -1.71
N PHE A 379 -22.91 -9.14 -2.79
CA PHE A 379 -21.58 -8.55 -2.88
C PHE A 379 -21.72 -7.12 -3.43
N VAL A 380 -21.06 -6.15 -2.79
CA VAL A 380 -21.08 -4.73 -3.16
C VAL A 380 -19.67 -4.17 -3.18
#